data_AF-A0A6N8BAY9-F1
#
_entry.id   AF-A0A6N8BAY9-F1
#
_cell.length_a   1.000
_cell.length_b   1.000
_cell.length_c   1.000
_cell.angle_alpha   90.00
_cell.angle_beta   90.00
_cell.angle_gamma   90.00
#
_symmetry.space_group_name_H-M   'P 1'
#
loop_
_entity.id
_entity.type
_entity.pdbx_description
1 polymer ?
#
loop_
_entity_poly.entity_id
_entity_poly.type
_entity_poly.pdbx_seq_one_letter_code
_entity_poly.pdbx_strand_id
1 'polypeptide(L)' 'MLNYMGVEEDRVNFTWVSAAEGGRFADVATKVSERITELGPQSGVFKKAEEV' A
#
# COMPACT_ATOMS: atom_id res chain seq x y z
N MET A 1 -3.93 10.90 -7.63
CA MET A 1 -2.86 10.65 -8.63
C MET A 1 -2.57 9.16 -8.76
N LEU A 2 -2.28 8.45 -7.66
CA LEU A 2 -1.96 7.01 -7.67
C LEU A 2 -3.13 6.12 -8.12
N ASN A 3 -4.38 6.42 -7.73
CA ASN A 3 -5.56 5.72 -8.26
C ASN A 3 -5.67 5.79 -9.79
N TYR A 4 -5.32 6.93 -10.41
CA TYR A 4 -5.30 7.08 -11.87
C TYR A 4 -4.21 6.23 -12.54
N MET A 5 -3.22 5.77 -11.78
CA MET A 5 -2.16 4.85 -12.20
C MET A 5 -2.50 3.39 -11.85
N GLY A 6 -3.74 3.10 -11.42
CA GLY A 6 -4.16 1.76 -11.03
C GLY A 6 -3.72 1.33 -9.63
N VAL A 7 -3.23 2.26 -8.79
CA VAL A 7 -2.84 1.97 -7.41
C VAL A 7 -3.95 2.40 -6.46
N GLU A 8 -4.64 1.41 -5.88
CA GLU A 8 -5.68 1.60 -4.85
C GLU A 8 -5.15 2.36 -3.63
N GLU A 9 -5.99 3.18 -2.99
CA GLU A 9 -5.59 4.08 -1.88
C GLU A 9 -4.92 3.36 -0.73
N ASP A 10 -5.42 2.18 -0.37
CA ASP A 10 -4.92 1.41 0.78
C ASP A 10 -3.56 0.74 0.53
N ARG A 11 -3.06 0.77 -0.71
CA ARG A 11 -1.76 0.17 -1.08
C ARG A 11 -0.57 1.08 -0.80
N VAL A 12 -0.80 2.35 -0.43
CA VAL A 12 0.27 3.30 -0.08
C VAL A 12 0.00 3.93 1.27
N ASN A 13 0.94 3.71 2.20
CA ASN A 13 0.84 4.16 3.58
C ASN A 13 2.07 5.00 3.94
N PHE A 14 1.85 6.16 4.56
CA PHE A 14 2.91 7.03 5.05
C PHE A 14 2.81 7.17 6.57
N THR A 15 3.93 7.04 7.26
CA THR A 15 4.04 7.31 8.68
C THR A 15 5.44 7.78 9.02
N TRP A 16 5.58 8.51 10.12
CA TRP A 16 6.87 8.90 10.67
C TRP A 16 7.18 8.03 11.87
N VAL A 17 8.34 7.37 11.82
CA VAL A 17 8.85 6.55 12.91
C VAL A 17 10.29 6.96 13.17
N SER A 18 10.58 7.40 14.39
CA SER A 18 11.93 7.77 14.82
C SER A 18 12.76 6.54 15.18
N ALA A 19 14.08 6.72 15.34
CA ALA A 19 15.00 5.63 15.64
C ALA A 19 14.72 4.91 16.98
N ALA A 20 14.03 5.56 17.93
CA ALA A 20 13.68 4.97 19.22
C ALA A 20 12.35 4.19 19.20
N GLU A 21 11.59 4.26 18.11
CA GLU A 21 10.21 3.74 18.03
C GLU A 21 10.13 2.35 17.37
N GLY A 22 11.04 1.44 17.74
CA GLY A 22 11.10 0.09 17.15
C GLY A 22 9.80 -0.71 17.28
N GLY A 23 9.11 -0.62 18.43
CA GLY A 23 7.81 -1.28 18.62
C GLY A 23 6.74 -0.74 17.67
N ARG A 24 6.65 0.59 17.54
CA ARG A 24 5.70 1.25 16.62
C ARG A 24 5.99 0.88 15.16
N PHE A 25 7.26 0.76 14.78
CA PHE A 25 7.63 0.28 13.45
C PHE A 25 7.06 -1.12 13.18
N ALA A 26 7.28 -2.05 14.11
CA ALA A 26 6.78 -3.42 14.00
C ALA A 26 5.25 -3.46 13.88
N ASP A 27 4.54 -2.68 14.70
CA ASP A 27 3.07 -2.61 14.65
C ASP A 27 2.55 -2.07 13.31
N VAL A 28 3.16 -0.99 12.81
CA VAL A 28 2.76 -0.42 11.51
C VAL A 28 3.07 -1.38 10.37
N ALA A 29 4.26 -1.97 10.35
CA ALA A 29 4.66 -2.93 9.31
C ALA A 29 3.72 -4.15 9.28
N THR A 30 3.33 -4.64 10.46
CA THR A 30 2.38 -5.76 10.59
C THR A 30 1.02 -5.37 10.02
N LYS A 31 0.44 -4.25 10.45
CA LYS A 31 -0.88 -3.78 9.99
C LYS A 31 -0.92 -3.54 8.47
N VAL A 32 0.13 -2.94 7.91
CA VAL A 32 0.22 -2.73 6.46
C VAL A 32 0.29 -4.09 5.74
N SER A 33 1.07 -5.04 6.24
CA SER A 33 1.20 -6.36 5.64
C SER A 33 -0.13 -7.13 5.64
N GLU A 34 -0.87 -7.07 6.75
CA GLU A 34 -2.21 -7.65 6.87
C GLU A 34 -3.18 -7.01 5.86
N ARG A 35 -3.22 -5.67 5.80
CA ARG A 35 -4.06 -4.93 4.86
C ARG A 35 -3.80 -5.32 3.41
N ILE A 36 -2.53 -5.39 3.00
CA ILE A 36 -2.16 -5.80 1.63
C ILE A 36 -2.54 -7.25 1.35
N THR A 37 -2.43 -8.12 2.35
CA THR A 37 -2.83 -9.52 2.23
C THR A 37 -4.34 -9.65 1.99
N GLU A 38 -5.15 -8.89 2.72
CA GLU A 38 -6.61 -8.85 2.55
C GLU A 38 -7.03 -8.31 1.17
N LEU A 39 -6.33 -7.29 0.66
CA LEU A 39 -6.56 -6.73 -0.67
C LEU A 39 -6.16 -7.68 -1.82
N GLY A 40 -5.35 -8.69 -1.52
CA GLY A 40 -4.85 -9.64 -2.50
C GLY A 40 -3.86 -9.02 -3.51
N PRO A 41 -3.41 -9.84 -4.49
CA PRO A 41 -2.44 -9.41 -5.48
C PRO A 41 -2.89 -8.18 -6.26
N GLN A 42 -1.98 -7.24 -6.48
CA GLN A 42 -2.26 -6.11 -7.36
C GLN A 42 -2.39 -6.61 -8.81
N SER A 43 -3.48 -6.25 -9.46
CA SER A 43 -3.82 -6.66 -10.83
C SER A 43 -3.00 -5.96 -11.92
N GLY A 44 -2.25 -4.91 -11.56
CA GLY A 44 -1.18 -4.32 -12.37
C GLY A 44 -0.95 -2.85 -12.05
N VAL A 45 0.31 -2.38 -12.14
CA VAL A 45 0.66 -0.94 -12.10
C VAL A 45 0.45 -0.30 -13.49
N PHE A 46 0.37 -1.12 -14.55
CA PHE A 46 0.01 -0.73 -15.93
C PHE A 46 -0.70 -1.89 -16.67
N LYS A 47 -2.05 -1.88 -16.68
CA LYS A 47 -3.00 -2.39 -17.69
C LYS A 47 -4.40 -1.98 -17.20
N LYS A 48 -5.05 -0.96 -17.78
CA LYS A 48 -5.88 -1.07 -19.00
C LYS A 48 -5.69 0.19 -19.89
N ALA A 49 -5.09 0.01 -21.06
CA ALA A 49 -5.39 0.83 -22.23
C ALA A 49 -6.32 -0.01 -23.12
N GLU A 50 -7.62 0.07 -22.81
CA GLU A 50 -8.76 -0.33 -23.66
C GLU A 50 -9.98 0.21 -22.89
N GLU A 51 -10.40 1.44 -23.12
CA GLU A 51 -11.35 1.83 -24.16
C GLU A 51 -11.23 3.35 -24.33
N VAL A 52 -10.73 3.81 -25.49
CA VAL A 52 -11.55 4.44 -26.55
C VAL A 52 -10.87 4.17 -27.90
#